data_AF-A0A1Y1KLU1-F1
#
_entry.id   AF-A0A1Y1KLU1-F1
#
_cell.length_a   1.000
_cell.length_b   1.000
_cell.length_c   1.000
_cell.angle_alpha   90.00
_cell.angle_beta   90.00
_cell.angle_gamma   90.00
#
_symmetry.space_group_name_H-M   'P 1'
#
loop_
_entity.id
_entity.type
_entity.pdbx_description
1 polymer ?
#
loop_
_entity_poly.entity_id
_entity_poly.type
_entity_poly.pdbx_seq_one_letter_code
_entity_poly.pdbx_strand_id
1 'polypeptide(L)'
;IVVWLFIIIFSMADSIAAHVKFSELCEVFDKTCLLKKQEKSNPLSLFIKVYKERASNLRTQYPNASTSFYPALRLILPQLERERAAYGLKEFTLAKRIIKILCLPARGGDAIRLTGFKTTGHANVKDFADAAYWILRKHFLDSSGVTIAEVNRCLDAISQLNSDNNPRKFVV
;
A
#
# COMPACT_ATOMS: atom_id res chain seq x y z
N ILE A 1 -24.92 11.80 11.94
CA ILE A 1 -24.05 11.65 10.74
C ILE A 1 -22.90 12.65 10.78
N VAL A 2 -23.14 13.97 10.88
CA VAL A 2 -22.07 14.99 10.92
C VAL A 2 -21.13 14.84 12.14
N VAL A 3 -21.66 14.56 13.32
CA VAL A 3 -20.86 14.32 14.54
C VAL A 3 -20.03 13.03 14.46
N TRP A 4 -20.57 11.98 13.82
CA TRP A 4 -19.83 10.72 13.59
C TRP A 4 -18.76 10.86 12.52
N LEU A 5 -19.01 11.64 11.46
CA LEU A 5 -17.99 12.03 10.49
C LEU A 5 -16.90 12.88 11.13
N PHE A 6 -17.27 13.83 12.00
CA PHE A 6 -16.30 14.61 12.77
C PHE A 6 -15.47 13.72 13.70
N ILE A 7 -16.09 12.78 14.44
CA ILE A 7 -15.37 11.87 15.34
C ILE A 7 -14.46 10.91 14.56
N ILE A 8 -14.88 10.39 13.40
CA ILE A 8 -14.05 9.50 12.56
C ILE A 8 -12.90 10.28 11.92
N ILE A 9 -13.15 11.49 11.42
CA ILE A 9 -12.10 12.36 10.84
C ILE A 9 -11.12 12.81 11.94
N PHE A 10 -11.62 13.17 13.12
CA PHE A 10 -10.81 13.59 14.27
C PHE A 10 -10.00 12.42 14.85
N SER A 11 -10.60 11.24 14.99
CA SER A 11 -9.94 10.01 15.44
C SER A 11 -8.84 9.52 14.49
N MET A 12 -8.93 9.83 13.19
CA MET A 12 -7.88 9.51 12.23
C MET A 12 -6.69 10.47 12.29
N ALA A 13 -6.93 11.74 12.64
CA ALA A 13 -5.87 12.73 12.84
C ALA A 13 -5.02 12.43 14.09
N ASP A 14 -5.48 11.56 14.99
CA ASP A 14 -4.76 11.21 16.21
C ASP A 14 -3.69 10.13 16.01
N SER A 15 -3.35 9.71 14.79
CA SER A 15 -2.25 8.76 14.57
C SER A 15 -1.10 9.36 13.79
N ILE A 16 0.13 9.01 14.19
CA ILE A 16 1.33 9.31 13.39
C ILE A 16 1.24 8.69 11.99
N ALA A 17 0.53 7.57 11.82
CA ALA A 17 0.35 6.93 10.52
C ALA A 17 -0.48 7.77 9.54
N ALA A 18 -1.31 8.71 10.02
CA ALA A 18 -2.06 9.64 9.20
C ALA A 18 -1.23 10.85 8.75
N HIS A 19 -0.01 11.01 9.28
CA HIS A 19 0.91 12.11 8.95
C HIS A 19 2.12 11.65 8.13
N VAL A 20 2.28 10.34 7.91
CA VAL A 20 3.37 9.76 7.13
C VAL A 20 2.82 9.30 5.79
N LYS A 21 3.35 9.84 4.70
CA LYS A 21 2.93 9.43 3.35
C LYS A 21 3.40 8.02 3.06
N PHE A 22 2.58 7.23 2.39
CA PHE A 22 2.97 5.88 1.98
C PHE A 22 4.11 5.90 0.97
N SER A 23 4.20 6.94 0.14
CA SER A 23 5.32 7.15 -0.80
C SER A 23 6.68 7.21 -0.09
N GLU A 24 6.76 7.80 1.11
CA GLU A 24 8.01 7.83 1.89
C GLU A 24 8.48 6.42 2.26
N LEU A 25 7.54 5.51 2.55
CA LEU A 25 7.85 4.10 2.82
C LEU A 25 8.25 3.36 1.54
N CYS A 26 7.54 3.60 0.43
CA CYS A 26 7.89 3.02 -0.88
C CYS A 26 9.31 3.41 -1.32
N GLU A 27 9.69 4.67 -1.17
CA GLU A 27 11.04 5.14 -1.49
C GLU A 27 12.12 4.41 -0.66
N VAL A 28 11.83 4.09 0.60
CA VAL A 28 12.74 3.29 1.44
C VAL A 28 12.89 1.88 0.88
N PHE A 29 11.81 1.25 0.40
CA PHE A 29 11.88 -0.06 -0.24
C PHE A 29 12.65 -0.02 -1.56
N ASP A 30 12.40 0.98 -2.41
CA ASP A 30 13.10 1.14 -3.68
C ASP A 30 14.60 1.33 -3.47
N LYS A 31 14.99 2.22 -2.54
CA LYS A 31 16.40 2.42 -2.16
C LYS A 31 17.01 1.12 -1.63
N THR A 32 16.31 0.45 -0.71
CA THR A 32 16.79 -0.81 -0.09
C THR A 32 16.96 -1.95 -1.11
N CYS A 33 16.13 -1.99 -2.15
CA CYS A 33 16.23 -2.98 -3.21
C CYS A 33 17.51 -2.85 -4.04
N LEU A 34 18.00 -1.62 -4.22
CA LEU A 34 19.20 -1.30 -5.02
C LEU A 34 20.52 -1.45 -4.24
N LEU A 35 20.47 -1.49 -2.91
CA LEU A 35 21.65 -1.53 -2.05
C LEU A 35 22.23 -2.94 -1.86
N LYS A 36 23.53 -3.02 -1.56
CA LYS A 36 24.17 -4.27 -1.14
C LYS A 36 23.68 -4.67 0.25
N LYS A 37 23.72 -5.97 0.56
CA LYS A 37 23.16 -6.55 1.80
C LYS A 37 23.58 -5.79 3.07
N GLN A 38 24.84 -5.38 3.17
CA GLN A 38 25.41 -4.67 4.31
C GLN A 38 24.89 -3.22 4.48
N GLU A 39 24.37 -2.61 3.42
CA GLU A 39 23.89 -1.22 3.42
C GLU A 39 22.37 -1.12 3.62
N LYS A 40 21.64 -2.24 3.50
CA LYS A 40 20.16 -2.29 3.55
C LYS A 40 19.56 -1.86 4.89
N SER A 41 20.31 -1.99 5.97
CA SER A 41 19.84 -1.57 7.30
C SER A 41 19.76 -0.04 7.44
N ASN A 42 20.56 0.72 6.68
CA ASN A 42 20.68 2.17 6.86
C ASN A 42 19.39 2.93 6.47
N PRO A 43 18.77 2.70 5.29
CA PRO A 43 17.52 3.39 4.94
C PRO A 43 16.37 3.07 5.91
N LEU A 44 16.25 1.81 6.33
CA LEU A 44 15.21 1.37 7.25
C LEU A 44 15.42 1.94 8.66
N SER A 45 16.66 1.95 9.16
CA SER A 45 16.97 2.53 10.47
C SER A 45 16.73 4.03 10.50
N LEU A 46 17.07 4.74 9.42
CA LEU A 46 16.78 6.16 9.26
C LEU A 46 15.27 6.42 9.23
N PHE A 47 14.50 5.65 8.45
CA PHE A 47 13.05 5.77 8.41
C PHE A 47 12.42 5.58 9.78
N ILE A 48 12.83 4.54 10.53
CA ILE A 48 12.34 4.28 11.90
C ILE A 48 12.70 5.44 12.83
N LYS A 49 13.92 5.98 12.74
CA LYS A 49 14.37 7.12 13.55
C LYS A 49 13.50 8.35 13.30
N VAL A 50 13.34 8.73 12.03
CA VAL A 50 12.52 9.89 11.62
C VAL A 50 11.06 9.69 12.04
N TYR A 51 10.52 8.48 11.86
CA TYR A 51 9.16 8.16 12.29
C TYR A 51 8.98 8.37 13.79
N LYS A 52 9.89 7.86 14.62
CA LYS A 52 9.83 8.00 16.09
C LYS A 52 9.96 9.45 16.53
N GLU A 53 10.81 10.23 15.89
CA GLU A 53 10.97 11.66 16.15
C GLU A 53 9.68 12.43 15.83
N ARG A 54 9.09 12.22 14.65
CA ARG A 54 7.79 12.80 14.29
C ARG A 54 6.69 12.36 15.26
N ALA A 55 6.69 11.11 15.69
CA ALA A 55 5.73 10.60 16.66
C ALA A 55 5.89 11.27 18.04
N SER A 56 7.12 11.53 18.48
CA SER A 56 7.41 12.28 19.70
C SER A 56 6.88 13.72 19.62
N ASN A 57 7.13 14.40 18.49
CA ASN A 57 6.65 15.76 18.25
C ASN A 57 5.12 15.83 18.15
N LEU A 58 4.49 14.83 17.55
CA LEU A 58 3.02 14.77 17.52
C LEU A 58 2.44 14.67 18.93
N ARG A 59 3.09 13.92 19.82
CA ARG A 59 2.61 13.70 21.19
C ARG A 59 2.74 14.93 22.10
N THR A 60 3.64 15.87 21.79
CA THR A 60 3.69 17.15 22.51
C THR A 60 2.49 18.02 22.16
N GLN A 61 1.96 17.92 20.93
CA GLN A 61 0.78 18.64 20.49
C GLN A 61 -0.53 17.93 20.86
N TYR A 62 -0.55 16.60 20.76
CA TYR A 62 -1.70 15.74 21.01
C TYR A 62 -1.30 14.61 21.98
N PRO A 63 -1.45 14.79 23.30
CA PRO A 63 -0.99 13.82 24.31
C PRO A 63 -1.58 12.42 24.15
N ASN A 64 -2.79 12.32 23.60
CA ASN A 64 -3.52 11.06 23.39
C ASN A 64 -3.31 10.45 21.99
N ALA A 65 -2.46 11.05 21.15
CA ALA A 65 -2.22 10.53 19.81
C ALA A 65 -1.55 9.14 19.86
N SER A 66 -2.02 8.24 19.00
CA SER A 66 -1.41 6.94 18.74
C SER A 66 -0.10 7.12 17.97
N THR A 67 1.01 6.97 18.70
CA THR A 67 2.39 7.08 18.19
C THR A 67 3.02 5.72 17.84
N SER A 68 2.21 4.67 17.73
CA SER A 68 2.73 3.31 17.48
C SER A 68 3.34 3.19 16.09
N PHE A 69 4.46 2.46 16.00
CA PHE A 69 5.09 2.10 14.71
C PHE A 69 4.37 0.95 13.99
N TYR A 70 3.41 0.29 14.66
CA TYR A 70 2.72 -0.89 14.14
C TYR A 70 2.09 -0.69 12.74
N PRO A 71 1.43 0.44 12.42
CA PRO A 71 0.85 0.65 11.08
C PRO A 71 1.87 0.64 9.94
N ALA A 72 3.12 1.05 10.19
CA ALA A 72 4.20 0.93 9.21
C ALA A 72 4.83 -0.47 9.24
N LEU A 73 5.05 -1.03 10.43
CA LEU A 73 5.69 -2.34 10.61
C LEU A 73 4.92 -3.47 9.90
N ARG A 74 3.58 -3.45 9.96
CA ARG A 74 2.74 -4.44 9.28
C ARG A 74 2.84 -4.41 7.75
N LEU A 75 3.19 -3.25 7.17
CA LEU A 75 3.44 -3.11 5.73
C LEU A 75 4.88 -3.53 5.36
N ILE A 76 5.84 -3.35 6.27
CA ILE A 76 7.23 -3.77 6.09
C ILE A 76 7.38 -5.30 6.20
N LEU A 77 6.64 -5.92 7.12
CA LEU A 77 6.69 -7.36 7.40
C LEU A 77 5.30 -7.99 7.19
N PRO A 78 4.76 -8.00 5.95
CA PRO A 78 3.41 -8.49 5.68
C PRO A 78 3.23 -9.97 6.05
N GLN A 79 4.28 -10.77 6.07
CA GLN A 79 4.26 -12.18 6.48
C GLN A 79 4.04 -12.40 7.98
N LEU A 80 4.26 -11.36 8.80
CA LEU A 80 4.01 -11.40 10.24
C LEU A 80 2.67 -10.76 10.63
N GLU A 81 1.88 -10.35 9.63
CA GLU A 81 0.52 -9.84 9.84
C GLU A 81 -0.39 -10.95 10.38
N ARG A 82 -1.13 -10.64 11.45
CA ARG A 82 -2.05 -11.57 12.12
C ARG A 82 -3.42 -10.97 12.41
N GLU A 83 -3.55 -9.65 12.36
CA GLU A 83 -4.81 -8.96 12.63
C GLU A 83 -5.75 -9.05 11.43
N ARG A 84 -5.20 -8.96 10.21
CA ARG A 84 -5.99 -9.10 8.98
C ARG A 84 -6.16 -10.55 8.59
N ALA A 85 -7.40 -10.93 8.28
CA ALA A 85 -7.68 -12.16 7.54
C ALA A 85 -7.13 -12.07 6.10
N ALA A 86 -7.10 -13.21 5.41
CA ALA A 86 -6.63 -13.26 4.03
C ALA A 86 -7.40 -12.29 3.12
N TYR A 87 -6.68 -11.63 2.20
CA TYR A 87 -7.30 -10.68 1.27
C TYR A 87 -8.12 -11.35 0.16
N GLY A 88 -7.91 -12.64 -0.10
CA GLY A 88 -8.58 -13.37 -1.19
C GLY A 88 -8.24 -12.87 -2.61
N LEU A 89 -7.21 -12.02 -2.74
CA LEU A 89 -6.81 -11.42 -4.01
C LEU A 89 -5.85 -12.33 -4.77
N LYS A 90 -6.23 -12.70 -6.00
CA LYS A 90 -5.37 -13.40 -6.94
C LYS A 90 -4.85 -12.42 -7.99
N GLU A 91 -3.64 -12.65 -8.49
CA GLU A 91 -2.99 -11.83 -9.53
C GLU A 91 -3.88 -11.66 -10.77
N PHE A 92 -4.56 -12.73 -11.19
CA PHE A 92 -5.52 -12.68 -12.31
C PHE A 92 -6.70 -11.73 -12.05
N THR A 93 -7.21 -11.69 -10.83
CA THR A 93 -8.28 -10.75 -10.44
C THR A 93 -7.76 -9.33 -10.45
N LEU A 94 -6.55 -9.09 -9.95
CA LEU A 94 -5.91 -7.77 -9.99
C LEU A 94 -5.68 -7.30 -11.43
N ALA A 95 -5.18 -8.18 -12.32
CA ALA A 95 -4.99 -7.89 -13.74
C ALA A 95 -6.30 -7.41 -14.39
N LYS A 96 -7.41 -8.14 -14.18
CA LYS A 96 -8.73 -7.74 -14.70
C LYS A 96 -9.19 -6.39 -14.17
N ARG A 97 -8.90 -6.08 -12.90
CA ARG A 97 -9.25 -4.78 -12.30
C ARG A 97 -8.43 -3.65 -12.90
N ILE A 98 -7.12 -3.81 -13.06
CA ILE A 98 -6.25 -2.81 -13.69
C ILE A 98 -6.71 -2.55 -15.14
N ILE A 99 -6.97 -3.59 -15.93
CA ILE A 99 -7.48 -3.47 -17.31
C ILE A 99 -8.79 -2.68 -17.35
N LYS A 100 -9.70 -2.95 -16.40
CA LYS A 100 -10.98 -2.25 -16.31
C LYS A 100 -10.82 -0.78 -15.90
N ILE A 101 -9.98 -0.48 -14.91
CA ILE A 101 -9.76 0.88 -14.39
C ILE A 101 -9.08 1.76 -15.46
N LEU A 102 -8.11 1.21 -16.18
CA LEU A 102 -7.36 1.92 -17.20
C LEU A 102 -8.01 1.85 -18.60
N CYS A 103 -9.17 1.20 -18.72
CA CYS A 103 -9.87 0.96 -19.99
C CYS A 103 -8.95 0.37 -21.07
N LEU A 104 -8.07 -0.56 -20.70
CA LEU A 104 -7.12 -1.16 -21.66
C LEU A 104 -7.86 -2.07 -22.64
N PRO A 105 -7.49 -2.05 -23.93
CA PRO A 105 -8.06 -2.96 -24.91
C PRO A 105 -7.74 -4.41 -24.53
N ALA A 106 -8.76 -5.27 -24.46
CA ALA A 106 -8.64 -6.63 -23.95
C ALA A 106 -7.62 -7.50 -24.72
N ARG A 107 -7.37 -7.19 -26.00
CA ARG A 107 -6.37 -7.85 -26.85
C ARG A 107 -5.10 -7.01 -27.07
N GLY A 108 -4.95 -5.90 -26.34
CA GLY A 108 -3.77 -5.05 -26.41
C GLY A 108 -2.58 -5.67 -25.68
N GLY A 109 -1.37 -5.27 -26.08
CA GLY A 109 -0.12 -5.79 -25.50
C GLY A 109 -0.05 -5.67 -23.97
N ASP A 110 -0.49 -4.55 -23.41
CA ASP A 110 -0.48 -4.33 -21.95
C ASP A 110 -1.48 -5.24 -21.20
N ALA A 111 -2.67 -5.50 -21.78
CA ALA A 111 -3.66 -6.41 -21.19
C ALA A 111 -3.19 -7.88 -21.26
N ILE A 112 -2.58 -8.27 -22.37
CA ILE A 112 -1.96 -9.59 -22.55
C ILE A 112 -0.81 -9.77 -21.56
N ARG A 113 0.03 -8.74 -21.38
CA ARG A 113 1.14 -8.76 -20.42
C ARG A 113 0.66 -8.93 -18.97
N LEU A 114 -0.41 -8.25 -18.54
CA LEU A 114 -0.98 -8.40 -17.19
C LEU A 114 -1.58 -9.79 -16.95
N THR A 115 -2.28 -10.34 -17.94
CA THR A 115 -3.00 -11.62 -17.79
C THR A 115 -2.10 -12.83 -18.03
N GLY A 116 -1.05 -12.69 -18.83
CA GLY A 116 -0.11 -13.75 -19.20
C GLY A 116 1.28 -13.64 -18.58
N PHE A 117 1.49 -12.81 -17.54
CA PHE A 117 2.82 -12.47 -17.03
C PHE A 117 3.70 -13.69 -16.67
N LYS A 118 3.11 -14.82 -16.24
CA LYS A 118 3.82 -16.07 -15.94
C LYS A 118 4.23 -16.87 -17.18
N THR A 119 3.44 -16.78 -18.25
CA THR A 119 3.58 -17.61 -19.46
C THR A 119 4.54 -16.98 -20.45
N THR A 120 4.60 -15.65 -20.49
CA THR A 120 5.21 -14.94 -21.59
C THR A 120 6.74 -14.91 -21.59
N GLY A 121 7.41 -15.38 -20.53
CA GLY A 121 8.89 -15.40 -20.47
C GLY A 121 9.55 -14.09 -20.89
N HIS A 122 8.82 -12.96 -20.75
CA HIS A 122 9.32 -11.66 -21.18
C HIS A 122 10.54 -11.36 -20.32
N ALA A 123 11.71 -11.26 -20.96
CA ALA A 123 13.02 -11.21 -20.32
C ALA A 123 13.18 -10.11 -19.24
N ASN A 124 12.22 -9.18 -19.15
CA ASN A 124 12.24 -8.00 -18.27
C ASN A 124 11.02 -7.91 -17.33
N VAL A 125 10.31 -9.00 -17.02
CA VAL A 125 9.23 -9.01 -16.02
C VAL A 125 9.59 -9.99 -14.92
N LYS A 126 9.89 -9.47 -13.73
CA LYS A 126 10.27 -10.30 -12.57
C LYS A 126 9.07 -10.98 -11.92
N ASP A 127 7.99 -10.24 -11.73
CA ASP A 127 6.76 -10.69 -11.08
C ASP A 127 5.55 -9.86 -11.55
N PHE A 128 4.36 -10.16 -11.02
CA PHE A 128 3.15 -9.42 -11.35
C PHE A 128 3.24 -7.93 -10.97
N ALA A 129 3.90 -7.60 -9.86
CA ALA A 129 4.01 -6.22 -9.38
C ALA A 129 4.86 -5.38 -10.33
N ASP A 130 5.96 -5.93 -10.84
CA ASP A 130 6.80 -5.32 -11.87
C ASP A 130 6.02 -5.13 -13.19
N ALA A 131 5.28 -6.16 -13.63
CA ALA A 131 4.40 -6.03 -14.81
C ALA A 131 3.37 -4.89 -14.65
N ALA A 132 2.72 -4.82 -13.48
CA ALA A 132 1.74 -3.78 -13.17
C ALA A 132 2.39 -2.40 -13.10
N TYR A 133 3.58 -2.27 -12.50
CA TYR A 133 4.33 -1.02 -12.41
C TYR A 133 4.61 -0.41 -13.78
N TRP A 134 5.12 -1.20 -14.74
CA TRP A 134 5.43 -0.72 -16.10
C TRP A 134 4.22 -0.19 -16.85
N ILE A 135 3.02 -0.65 -16.52
CA ILE A 135 1.78 -0.18 -17.12
C ILE A 135 1.28 1.06 -16.37
N LEU A 136 1.16 0.97 -15.04
CA LEU A 136 0.65 2.06 -14.20
C LEU A 136 1.46 3.36 -14.38
N ARG A 137 2.79 3.27 -14.48
CA ARG A 137 3.65 4.45 -14.69
C ARG A 137 3.42 5.21 -15.99
N LYS A 138 2.75 4.59 -16.99
CA LYS A 138 2.39 5.27 -18.26
C LYS A 138 1.14 6.13 -18.09
N HIS A 139 0.30 5.81 -17.10
CA HIS A 139 -1.00 6.44 -16.88
C HIS A 139 -0.99 7.42 -15.70
N PHE A 140 -0.07 7.25 -14.75
CA PHE A 140 0.04 8.09 -13.57
C PHE A 140 1.45 8.69 -13.49
N LEU A 141 1.53 10.02 -13.44
CA LEU A 141 2.79 10.78 -13.38
C LEU A 141 3.15 11.18 -11.95
N ASP A 142 2.14 11.41 -11.11
CA ASP A 142 2.32 12.00 -9.77
C ASP A 142 2.15 10.98 -8.65
N SER A 143 2.90 11.18 -7.57
CA SER A 143 2.71 10.42 -6.33
C SER A 143 1.44 10.90 -5.63
N SER A 144 0.55 9.95 -5.33
CA SER A 144 -0.64 10.25 -4.54
C SER A 144 -0.24 10.64 -3.12
N GLY A 145 -0.86 11.67 -2.54
CA GLY A 145 -0.65 12.10 -1.15
C GLY A 145 -1.18 11.13 -0.08
N VAL A 146 -1.39 9.86 -0.44
CA VAL A 146 -2.00 8.84 0.40
C VAL A 146 -1.07 8.48 1.55
N THR A 147 -1.62 8.41 2.75
CA THR A 147 -0.90 8.15 4.00
C THR A 147 -0.89 6.67 4.36
N ILE A 148 0.00 6.28 5.27
CA ILE A 148 0.07 4.89 5.77
C ILE A 148 -1.26 4.47 6.42
N ALA A 149 -1.93 5.38 7.13
CA ALA A 149 -3.24 5.10 7.73
C ALA A 149 -4.29 4.78 6.67
N GLU A 150 -4.31 5.54 5.56
CA GLU A 150 -5.28 5.35 4.49
C GLU A 150 -5.06 4.03 3.74
N VAL A 151 -3.81 3.69 3.44
CA VAL A 151 -3.48 2.39 2.84
C VAL A 151 -3.93 1.25 3.75
N ASN A 152 -3.63 1.33 5.04
CA ASN A 152 -4.04 0.30 6.00
C ASN A 152 -5.57 0.15 6.05
N ARG A 153 -6.31 1.26 6.11
CA ARG A 153 -7.78 1.23 6.09
C ARG A 153 -8.35 0.59 4.81
N CYS A 154 -7.75 0.86 3.64
CA CYS A 154 -8.16 0.20 2.39
C CYS A 154 -7.90 -1.32 2.44
N LEU A 155 -6.75 -1.74 3.00
CA LEU A 155 -6.42 -3.16 3.18
C LEU A 155 -7.33 -3.85 4.20
N ASP A 156 -7.71 -3.15 5.28
CA ASP A 156 -8.66 -3.64 6.27
C ASP A 156 -10.04 -3.87 5.61
N ALA A 157 -10.52 -2.91 4.82
CA ALA A 157 -11.76 -3.04 4.08
C ALA A 157 -11.73 -4.22 3.09
N ILE A 158 -10.60 -4.43 2.41
CA ILE A 158 -10.44 -5.59 1.51
C ILE A 158 -10.53 -6.91 2.29
N SER A 159 -9.83 -7.00 3.43
CA SER A 159 -9.81 -8.18 4.28
C SER A 159 -11.20 -8.50 4.86
N GLN A 160 -11.93 -7.48 5.32
CA GLN A 160 -13.28 -7.60 5.83
C GLN A 160 -14.26 -8.09 4.75
N LEU A 161 -14.26 -7.45 3.58
CA LEU A 161 -15.14 -7.85 2.46
C LEU A 161 -14.90 -9.29 1.99
N ASN A 162 -13.66 -9.77 2.07
CA ASN A 162 -13.35 -11.16 1.75
C ASN A 162 -13.87 -12.12 2.83
N SER A 163 -13.75 -11.76 4.10
CA SER A 163 -14.22 -12.56 5.25
C SER A 163 -15.75 -12.69 5.27
N ASP A 164 -16.46 -11.64 4.86
CA ASP A 164 -17.93 -11.60 4.78
C ASP A 164 -18.52 -12.37 3.58
N ASN A 165 -17.69 -13.10 2.81
CA ASN A 165 -18.10 -13.82 1.58
C ASN A 165 -18.85 -12.93 0.58
N ASN A 166 -18.52 -11.63 0.50
CA ASN A 166 -19.14 -10.70 -0.45
C ASN A 166 -18.13 -10.17 -1.49
N PRO A 167 -17.59 -11.05 -2.37
CA PRO A 167 -16.55 -10.68 -3.34
C PRO A 167 -17.03 -9.69 -4.43
N ARG A 168 -18.31 -9.30 -4.43
CA ARG A 168 -18.94 -8.43 -5.45
C ARG A 168 -19.05 -6.95 -5.04
N LYS A 169 -18.74 -6.58 -3.80
CA LYS A 169 -18.87 -5.18 -3.32
C LYS A 169 -17.69 -4.25 -3.67
N PHE A 170 -16.69 -4.71 -4.42
CA PHE A 170 -15.72 -3.80 -5.07
C PHE A 170 -16.36 -3.14 -6.30
N VAL A 171 -17.30 -2.25 -6.04
CA VAL A 171 -17.80 -1.23 -6.96
C VAL A 171 -17.44 0.10 -6.30
N VAL A 172 -16.33 0.68 -6.75
CA VAL A 172 -16.07 2.11 -6.61
C VAL A 172 -16.88 2.81 -7.68
#